data_AF-A0A2A8XXU4-F1
#
_entry.id   AF-A0A2A8XXU4-F1
#
_cell.length_a   1.000
_cell.length_b   1.000
_cell.length_c   1.000
_cell.angle_alpha   90.00
_cell.angle_beta   90.00
_cell.angle_gamma   90.00
#
_symmetry.space_group_name_H-M   'P 1'
#
loop_
_entity.id
_entity.type
_entity.pdbx_description
1 polymer ?
#
loop_
_entity_poly.entity_id
_entity_poly.type
_entity_poly.pdbx_seq_one_letter_code
_entity_poly.pdbx_strand_id
1 'polypeptide(L)'
;MKQNDGQKPVKHLFIKFNDVNEGFPKVVSTIRQHEITGLNNNGELIWGQFTSRDQAGISLKHKQDIEQQLANNMTTRVIFYSRKAKLLYEAELVGIYDRDYAGATQSEFVKLIPEYYRHLAGVTHITAKNPMIIYSYFHIKGLRPISLTNNIEHIYHYDKQVPILNVKGMQALLYVSLNEQYESSITSIKITDNDLGVEGKKLELSTDSDISANKIIKRGSSIRNRYGVKRDYVAEADVKGRIGDAAEELVLKYEKESLTNMGFSHLAEKVHRISQIEGDGLGYDILSYEIDGKEKYIEVKGTINEANIPFPISSSEVQFSEEKTEAFYIYRVCGLKTDTPQLKIYQGSISANFNLEPINYLAELK
;
A
#
# COMPACT_ATOMS: atom_id res chain seq x y z
N MET A 1 -33.58 14.29 15.65
CA MET A 1 -34.33 13.07 16.02
C MET A 1 -33.38 12.16 16.78
N LYS A 2 -33.70 11.86 18.04
CA LYS A 2 -33.00 10.81 18.81
C LYS A 2 -33.58 9.47 18.39
N GLN A 3 -32.80 8.63 17.72
CA GLN A 3 -33.02 7.19 17.71
C GLN A 3 -32.01 6.59 18.70
N ASN A 4 -32.53 6.26 19.87
CA ASN A 4 -31.88 5.39 20.83
C ASN A 4 -32.27 3.97 20.42
N ASP A 5 -31.42 3.30 19.64
CA ASP A 5 -31.31 1.84 19.74
C ASP A 5 -30.20 1.59 20.75
N GLY A 6 -30.51 0.90 21.85
CA GLY A 6 -29.65 0.75 23.03
C GLY A 6 -28.38 -0.09 22.83
N GLN A 7 -27.96 -0.31 21.58
CA GLN A 7 -26.70 -0.97 21.27
C GLN A 7 -25.61 0.09 21.09
N LYS A 8 -24.63 0.08 21.99
CA LYS A 8 -23.43 0.90 21.80
C LYS A 8 -22.78 0.51 20.46
N PRO A 9 -22.26 1.49 19.69
CA PRO A 9 -21.55 1.19 18.45
C PRO A 9 -20.35 0.29 18.74
N VAL A 10 -19.94 -0.47 17.71
CA VAL A 10 -18.73 -1.30 17.79
C VAL A 10 -17.53 -0.41 18.09
N LYS A 11 -16.72 -0.81 19.07
CA LYS A 11 -15.51 -0.09 19.45
C LYS A 11 -14.34 -0.57 18.58
N HIS A 12 -13.78 0.35 17.82
CA HIS A 12 -12.60 0.15 16.99
C HIS A 12 -11.39 0.88 17.59
N LEU A 13 -10.20 0.56 17.09
CA LEU A 13 -8.95 1.14 17.57
C LEU A 13 -8.41 2.11 16.53
N PHE A 14 -7.90 3.25 17.01
CA PHE A 14 -7.17 4.20 16.19
C PHE A 14 -5.80 4.41 16.81
N ILE A 15 -4.78 3.87 16.15
CA ILE A 15 -3.40 3.85 16.62
C ILE A 15 -2.59 4.88 15.83
N LYS A 16 -2.04 5.84 16.55
CA LYS A 16 -1.06 6.76 15.98
C LYS A 16 0.31 6.08 15.97
N PHE A 17 1.02 6.19 14.86
CA PHE A 17 2.39 5.74 14.74
C PHE A 17 3.28 6.81 14.08
N ASN A 18 4.59 6.60 14.14
CA ASN A 18 5.57 7.45 13.48
C ASN A 18 6.28 6.64 12.40
N ASP A 19 6.21 7.08 11.14
CA ASP A 19 6.89 6.42 10.02
C ASP A 19 8.41 6.34 10.22
N VAL A 20 8.98 7.37 10.85
CA VAL A 20 10.38 7.42 11.29
C VAL A 20 10.38 7.46 12.81
N ASN A 21 11.17 6.59 13.45
CA ASN A 21 11.25 6.50 14.90
C ASN A 21 12.67 6.83 15.37
N GLU A 22 12.81 7.86 16.20
CA GLU A 22 14.09 8.32 16.75
C GLU A 22 14.78 7.26 17.62
N GLY A 23 14.02 6.37 18.25
CA GLY A 23 14.57 5.21 18.98
C GLY A 23 15.12 4.11 18.07
N PHE A 24 14.78 4.15 16.77
CA PHE A 24 15.20 3.16 15.77
C PHE A 24 15.65 3.85 14.47
N PRO A 25 16.72 4.66 14.48
CA PRO A 25 17.08 5.54 13.36
C PRO A 25 17.53 4.80 12.09
N LYS A 26 17.84 3.51 12.19
CA LYS A 26 18.17 2.64 11.04
C LYS A 26 16.92 2.17 10.28
N VAL A 27 15.72 2.38 10.84
CA VAL A 27 14.45 2.03 10.21
C VAL A 27 13.94 3.21 9.40
N VAL A 28 14.00 3.07 8.08
CA VAL A 28 13.57 4.09 7.12
C VAL A 28 12.04 4.26 7.10
N SER A 29 11.30 3.17 7.30
CA SER A 29 9.83 3.17 7.39
C SER A 29 9.36 2.09 8.36
N THR A 30 8.75 2.51 9.47
CA THR A 30 8.21 1.59 10.47
C THR A 30 7.02 0.82 9.93
N ILE A 31 6.10 1.45 9.18
CA ILE A 31 4.95 0.76 8.60
C ILE A 31 5.39 -0.34 7.62
N ARG A 32 6.44 -0.09 6.84
CA ARG A 32 7.00 -1.10 5.94
C ARG A 32 7.50 -2.35 6.68
N GLN A 33 8.08 -2.18 7.86
CA GLN A 33 8.50 -3.30 8.70
C GLN A 33 7.30 -4.11 9.22
N HIS A 34 6.17 -3.46 9.49
CA HIS A 34 4.93 -4.15 9.86
C HIS A 34 4.36 -4.91 8.67
N GLU A 35 4.24 -4.29 7.50
CA GLU A 35 3.81 -4.98 6.26
C GLU A 35 4.65 -6.22 5.99
N ILE A 36 5.98 -6.09 6.05
CA ILE A 36 6.92 -7.22 5.91
C ILE A 36 6.61 -8.33 6.91
N THR A 37 6.31 -7.97 8.16
CA THR A 37 6.01 -8.95 9.21
C THR A 37 4.68 -9.66 8.96
N GLY A 38 3.64 -8.92 8.55
CA GLY A 38 2.36 -9.51 8.15
C GLY A 38 2.51 -10.45 6.96
N LEU A 39 3.24 -10.01 5.92
CA LEU A 39 3.53 -10.81 4.73
C LEU A 39 4.20 -12.14 5.10
N ASN A 40 5.12 -12.13 6.06
CA ASN A 40 5.86 -13.31 6.54
C ASN A 40 5.03 -14.35 7.28
N ASN A 41 3.83 -13.98 7.69
CA ASN A 41 3.05 -14.73 8.66
C ASN A 41 1.57 -14.78 8.23
N ASN A 42 1.32 -15.01 6.93
CA ASN A 42 -0.02 -15.18 6.34
C ASN A 42 -0.97 -14.00 6.65
N GLY A 43 -0.44 -12.79 6.60
CA GLY A 43 -1.16 -11.56 6.87
C GLY A 43 -1.28 -11.22 8.36
N GLU A 44 -0.78 -12.04 9.27
CA GLU A 44 -0.85 -11.82 10.72
C GLU A 44 0.40 -11.16 11.27
N LEU A 45 0.24 -10.23 12.19
CA LEU A 45 1.36 -9.62 12.91
C LEU A 45 0.94 -9.12 14.29
N ILE A 46 1.92 -8.87 15.14
CA ILE A 46 1.76 -8.21 16.43
C ILE A 46 2.26 -6.78 16.32
N TRP A 47 1.36 -5.83 16.52
CA TRP A 47 1.68 -4.42 16.66
C TRP A 47 1.96 -4.10 18.13
N GLY A 48 3.17 -3.65 18.46
CA GLY A 48 3.55 -3.23 19.81
C GLY A 48 3.38 -1.72 20.02
N GLN A 49 2.68 -1.31 21.09
CA GLN A 49 2.67 0.08 21.52
C GLN A 49 3.74 0.33 22.59
N PHE A 50 4.61 1.30 22.32
CA PHE A 50 5.73 1.62 23.19
C PHE A 50 5.39 2.65 24.25
N THR A 51 6.11 2.57 25.35
CA THR A 51 6.13 3.59 26.39
C THR A 51 7.52 3.66 27.03
N SER A 52 7.90 4.85 27.47
CA SER A 52 9.05 5.08 28.36
C SER A 52 8.60 5.30 29.81
N ARG A 53 7.35 4.96 30.13
CA ARG A 53 6.76 5.03 31.47
C ARG A 53 6.34 3.64 31.92
N ASP A 54 6.24 3.44 33.23
CA ASP A 54 5.71 2.21 33.79
C ASP A 54 4.20 2.12 33.54
N GLN A 55 3.82 1.57 32.38
CA GLN A 55 2.43 1.38 31.99
C GLN A 55 2.17 -0.12 31.82
N ALA A 56 1.13 -0.62 32.50
CA ALA A 56 0.81 -2.04 32.54
C ALA A 56 0.15 -2.57 31.25
N GLY A 57 -0.58 -1.71 30.54
CA GLY A 57 -1.49 -2.15 29.49
C GLY A 57 -2.37 -1.02 28.98
N ILE A 58 -3.42 -1.41 28.26
CA ILE A 58 -4.59 -0.54 28.08
C ILE A 58 -5.50 -0.61 29.32
N SER A 59 -6.49 0.27 29.41
CA SER A 59 -7.46 0.24 30.51
C SER A 59 -8.25 -1.08 30.51
N LEU A 60 -8.36 -1.73 31.69
CA LEU A 60 -9.06 -3.00 31.87
C LEU A 60 -10.48 -2.98 31.30
N LYS A 61 -11.21 -1.87 31.50
CA LYS A 61 -12.55 -1.68 30.96
C LYS A 61 -12.56 -1.78 29.43
N HIS A 62 -11.64 -1.10 28.75
CA HIS A 62 -11.59 -1.12 27.29
C HIS A 62 -11.12 -2.47 26.76
N LYS A 63 -10.20 -3.13 27.47
CA LYS A 63 -9.74 -4.49 27.14
C LYS A 63 -10.90 -5.48 27.17
N GLN A 64 -11.65 -5.51 28.28
CA GLN A 64 -12.81 -6.39 28.43
C GLN A 64 -13.89 -6.14 27.36
N ASP A 65 -14.18 -4.87 27.06
CA ASP A 65 -15.12 -4.52 25.98
C ASP A 65 -14.66 -5.08 24.62
N ILE A 66 -13.37 -4.97 24.30
CA ILE A 66 -12.81 -5.48 23.03
C ILE A 66 -12.77 -7.01 23.01
N GLU A 67 -12.31 -7.65 24.09
CA GLU A 67 -12.29 -9.12 24.19
C GLU A 67 -13.69 -9.72 24.07
N GLN A 68 -14.70 -9.07 24.66
CA GLN A 68 -16.10 -9.47 24.51
C GLN A 68 -16.60 -9.30 23.07
N GLN A 69 -16.24 -8.20 22.39
CA GLN A 69 -16.55 -8.02 20.97
C GLN A 69 -15.95 -9.14 20.11
N LEU A 70 -14.69 -9.47 20.33
CA LEU A 70 -13.99 -10.52 19.59
C LEU A 70 -14.60 -11.91 19.87
N ALA A 71 -14.92 -12.22 21.13
CA ALA A 71 -15.58 -13.49 21.50
C ALA A 71 -16.97 -13.64 20.86
N ASN A 72 -17.65 -12.53 20.59
CA ASN A 72 -18.93 -12.49 19.89
C ASN A 72 -18.78 -12.44 18.36
N ASN A 73 -17.57 -12.66 17.81
CA ASN A 73 -17.25 -12.56 16.38
C ASN A 73 -17.62 -11.21 15.74
N MET A 74 -17.58 -10.12 16.53
CA MET A 74 -17.81 -8.78 16.01
C MET A 74 -16.53 -8.25 15.37
N THR A 75 -16.59 -7.95 14.07
CA THR A 75 -15.45 -7.39 13.32
C THR A 75 -14.94 -6.12 13.99
N THR A 76 -13.72 -6.19 14.52
CA THR A 76 -13.07 -5.08 15.22
C THR A 76 -11.88 -4.60 14.39
N ARG A 77 -12.03 -3.46 13.73
CA ARG A 77 -10.94 -2.80 12.97
C ARG A 77 -9.91 -2.08 13.85
N VAL A 78 -8.66 -2.07 13.37
CA VAL A 78 -7.57 -1.22 13.84
C VAL A 78 -7.13 -0.31 12.71
N ILE A 79 -7.18 0.99 12.94
CA ILE A 79 -6.81 2.02 11.97
C ILE A 79 -5.53 2.68 12.42
N PHE A 80 -4.53 2.71 11.53
CA PHE A 80 -3.23 3.29 11.80
C PHE A 80 -3.06 4.61 11.05
N TYR A 81 -2.59 5.61 11.78
CA TYR A 81 -2.39 6.96 11.26
C TYR A 81 -1.03 7.52 11.64
N SER A 82 -0.35 8.13 10.67
CA SER A 82 0.86 8.92 10.88
C SER A 82 0.61 10.35 10.44
N ARG A 83 1.10 11.32 11.22
CA ARG A 83 0.93 12.77 10.92
C ARG A 83 1.59 13.20 9.61
N LYS A 84 2.57 12.45 9.13
CA LYS A 84 3.33 12.76 7.90
C LYS A 84 2.91 11.87 6.72
N ALA A 85 2.13 10.80 6.97
CA ALA A 85 1.73 9.86 5.94
C ALA A 85 0.56 10.42 5.12
N LYS A 86 0.59 10.15 3.81
CA LYS A 86 -0.49 10.47 2.88
C LYS A 86 -1.63 9.42 2.90
N LEU A 87 -1.45 8.32 3.63
CA LEU A 87 -2.35 7.17 3.68
C LEU A 87 -2.72 6.83 5.12
N LEU A 88 -3.89 6.21 5.28
CA LEU A 88 -4.23 5.42 6.47
C LEU A 88 -3.87 3.96 6.21
N TYR A 89 -3.76 3.18 7.28
CA TYR A 89 -3.73 1.72 7.15
C TYR A 89 -4.83 1.12 8.02
N GLU A 90 -5.34 -0.02 7.60
CA GLU A 90 -6.37 -0.76 8.31
C GLU A 90 -5.94 -2.22 8.45
N ALA A 91 -6.30 -2.83 9.57
CA ALA A 91 -6.28 -4.27 9.77
C ALA A 91 -7.49 -4.73 10.60
N GLU A 92 -7.77 -6.02 10.57
CA GLU A 92 -8.69 -6.64 11.53
C GLU A 92 -7.93 -7.00 12.82
N LEU A 93 -8.55 -6.74 13.98
CA LEU A 93 -8.02 -7.14 15.28
C LEU A 93 -8.39 -8.60 15.54
N VAL A 94 -7.38 -9.41 15.81
CA VAL A 94 -7.51 -10.83 16.19
C VAL A 94 -7.45 -10.99 17.71
N GLY A 95 -6.63 -10.19 18.38
CA GLY A 95 -6.45 -10.27 19.83
C GLY A 95 -5.69 -9.10 20.41
N ILE A 96 -5.79 -8.94 21.73
CA ILE A 96 -5.11 -7.88 22.48
C ILE A 96 -4.47 -8.46 23.74
N TYR A 97 -3.23 -8.06 23.99
CA TYR A 97 -2.45 -8.57 25.11
C TYR A 97 -1.73 -7.43 25.83
N ASP A 98 -1.58 -7.55 27.15
CA ASP A 98 -0.83 -6.60 27.96
C ASP A 98 0.65 -6.99 28.03
N ARG A 99 1.47 -6.13 28.64
CA ARG A 99 2.92 -6.30 28.67
C ARG A 99 3.41 -7.61 29.28
N ASP A 100 2.65 -8.13 30.25
CA ASP A 100 2.95 -9.31 31.06
C ASP A 100 2.37 -10.61 30.47
N TYR A 101 1.83 -10.54 29.25
CA TYR A 101 1.36 -11.71 28.54
C TYR A 101 2.46 -12.76 28.41
N ALA A 102 2.28 -13.89 29.09
CA ALA A 102 3.28 -14.96 29.16
C ALA A 102 3.67 -15.49 27.76
N GLY A 103 2.72 -15.50 26.82
CA GLY A 103 2.96 -15.91 25.43
C GLY A 103 3.88 -14.97 24.64
N ALA A 104 4.15 -13.75 25.12
CA ALA A 104 4.98 -12.77 24.43
C ALA A 104 6.45 -13.22 24.24
N THR A 105 6.90 -14.23 25.00
CA THR A 105 8.25 -14.82 24.88
C THR A 105 8.30 -16.07 24.00
N GLN A 106 7.15 -16.60 23.59
CA GLN A 106 7.08 -17.81 22.77
C GLN A 106 7.46 -17.50 21.32
N SER A 107 8.20 -18.42 20.67
CA SER A 107 8.71 -18.23 19.30
C SER A 107 7.61 -17.89 18.29
N GLU A 108 6.45 -18.54 18.43
CA GLU A 108 5.29 -18.36 17.55
C GLU A 108 4.65 -16.98 17.66
N PHE A 109 4.75 -16.33 18.83
CA PHE A 109 4.30 -14.95 19.02
C PHE A 109 5.39 -13.97 18.58
N VAL A 110 6.64 -14.25 18.96
CA VAL A 110 7.80 -13.39 18.68
C VAL A 110 8.05 -13.22 17.19
N LYS A 111 7.82 -14.26 16.36
CA LYS A 111 7.96 -14.17 14.89
C LYS A 111 6.95 -13.22 14.24
N LEU A 112 5.82 -12.97 14.89
CA LEU A 112 4.79 -12.03 14.45
C LEU A 112 5.15 -10.57 14.81
N ILE A 113 6.19 -10.33 15.61
CA ILE A 113 6.63 -8.99 15.98
C ILE A 113 7.65 -8.47 14.96
N PRO A 114 7.50 -7.23 14.47
CA PRO A 114 8.47 -6.61 13.57
C PRO A 114 9.88 -6.57 14.13
N GLU A 115 10.81 -6.91 13.26
CA GLU A 115 12.19 -7.21 13.62
C GLU A 115 12.90 -6.08 14.36
N TYR A 116 12.64 -4.83 13.99
CA TYR A 116 13.33 -3.68 14.56
C TYR A 116 13.05 -3.47 16.06
N TYR A 117 11.97 -4.03 16.60
CA TYR A 117 11.64 -3.97 18.03
C TYR A 117 11.35 -5.32 18.67
N ARG A 118 11.57 -6.42 17.94
CA ARG A 118 11.32 -7.79 18.42
C ARG A 118 12.04 -8.13 19.73
N HIS A 119 13.21 -7.56 19.96
CA HIS A 119 13.98 -7.74 21.20
C HIS A 119 13.28 -7.19 22.46
N LEU A 120 12.23 -6.37 22.31
CA LEU A 120 11.42 -5.86 23.42
C LEU A 120 10.28 -6.83 23.82
N ALA A 121 10.09 -7.92 23.09
CA ALA A 121 9.04 -8.91 23.38
C ALA A 121 9.23 -9.51 24.78
N GLY A 122 8.19 -9.43 25.61
CA GLY A 122 8.22 -9.90 27.00
C GLY A 122 9.07 -9.05 27.96
N VAL A 123 9.66 -7.93 27.51
CA VAL A 123 10.36 -7.00 28.40
C VAL A 123 9.33 -6.17 29.15
N THR A 124 9.19 -6.44 30.45
CA THR A 124 8.17 -5.82 31.31
C THR A 124 8.65 -4.61 32.10
N HIS A 125 9.96 -4.37 32.15
CA HIS A 125 10.57 -3.30 32.95
C HIS A 125 11.50 -2.42 32.11
N ILE A 126 11.43 -1.12 32.34
CA ILE A 126 12.34 -0.15 31.73
C ILE A 126 13.68 -0.25 32.43
N THR A 127 14.75 -0.32 31.64
CA THR A 127 16.12 -0.40 32.13
C THR A 127 17.00 0.55 31.34
N ALA A 128 18.24 0.79 31.79
CA ALA A 128 19.21 1.55 31.00
C ALA A 128 19.46 0.93 29.61
N LYS A 129 19.33 -0.40 29.48
CA LYS A 129 19.49 -1.14 28.22
C LYS A 129 18.25 -1.07 27.33
N ASN A 130 17.06 -1.08 27.94
CA ASN A 130 15.76 -0.99 27.27
C ASN A 130 15.01 0.24 27.81
N PRO A 131 15.25 1.44 27.25
CA PRO A 131 14.63 2.68 27.74
C PRO A 131 13.13 2.78 27.42
N MET A 132 12.59 1.81 26.68
CA MET A 132 11.18 1.67 26.36
C MET A 132 10.76 0.20 26.49
N ILE A 133 9.49 0.00 26.77
CA ILE A 133 8.83 -1.32 26.79
C ILE A 133 7.61 -1.31 25.89
N ILE A 134 7.12 -2.49 25.52
CA ILE A 134 5.82 -2.66 24.89
C ILE A 134 4.79 -2.80 26.00
N TYR A 135 3.92 -1.80 26.18
CA TYR A 135 2.89 -1.90 27.20
C TYR A 135 1.67 -2.69 26.72
N SER A 136 1.42 -2.75 25.42
CA SER A 136 0.31 -3.49 24.83
C SER A 136 0.65 -4.02 23.44
N TYR A 137 0.18 -5.23 23.16
CA TYR A 137 0.32 -5.94 21.90
C TYR A 137 -1.05 -6.07 21.24
N PHE A 138 -1.15 -5.70 19.97
CA PHE A 138 -2.35 -5.89 19.16
C PHE A 138 -2.04 -6.92 18.09
N HIS A 139 -2.65 -8.10 18.17
CA HIS A 139 -2.60 -9.10 17.12
C HIS A 139 -3.59 -8.71 16.05
N ILE A 140 -3.08 -8.43 14.86
CA ILE A 140 -3.86 -7.96 13.74
C ILE A 140 -3.66 -8.86 12.52
N LYS A 141 -4.62 -8.82 11.60
CA LYS A 141 -4.59 -9.55 10.33
C LYS A 141 -4.98 -8.66 9.16
N GLY A 142 -4.28 -8.84 8.04
CA GLY A 142 -4.61 -8.17 6.78
C GLY A 142 -4.31 -6.68 6.78
N LEU A 143 -3.18 -6.26 7.36
CA LEU A 143 -2.72 -4.87 7.34
C LEU A 143 -2.59 -4.38 5.88
N ARG A 144 -3.33 -3.34 5.53
CA ARG A 144 -3.34 -2.76 4.17
C ARG A 144 -3.49 -1.25 4.18
N PRO A 145 -2.97 -0.54 3.16
CA PRO A 145 -3.22 0.89 3.00
C PRO A 145 -4.67 1.16 2.56
N ILE A 146 -5.25 2.26 3.07
CA ILE A 146 -6.54 2.82 2.64
C ILE A 146 -6.42 4.35 2.43
N SER A 147 -7.37 4.94 1.71
CA SER A 147 -7.34 6.37 1.38
C SER A 147 -7.56 7.25 2.62
N LEU A 148 -6.64 8.18 2.89
CA LEU A 148 -6.85 9.13 3.99
C LEU A 148 -8.05 10.03 3.73
N THR A 149 -8.14 10.65 2.55
CA THR A 149 -9.19 11.63 2.23
C THR A 149 -10.58 11.01 2.23
N ASN A 150 -10.71 9.79 1.73
CA ASN A 150 -12.02 9.17 1.54
C ASN A 150 -12.53 8.47 2.80
N ASN A 151 -11.64 8.10 3.74
CA ASN A 151 -12.03 7.29 4.89
C ASN A 151 -12.02 8.09 6.21
N ILE A 152 -11.26 9.18 6.32
CA ILE A 152 -11.07 9.89 7.59
C ILE A 152 -12.34 10.54 8.14
N GLU A 153 -13.25 10.98 7.26
CA GLU A 153 -14.53 11.61 7.64
C GLU A 153 -15.52 10.62 8.26
N HIS A 154 -15.31 9.32 8.02
CA HIS A 154 -16.14 8.23 8.52
C HIS A 154 -15.69 7.69 9.88
N ILE A 155 -14.63 8.26 10.46
CA ILE A 155 -14.03 7.81 11.72
C ILE A 155 -14.35 8.83 12.81
N TYR A 156 -15.02 8.38 13.87
CA TYR A 156 -15.47 9.24 14.97
C TYR A 156 -14.86 8.78 16.29
N HIS A 157 -14.54 9.71 17.17
CA HIS A 157 -14.14 9.37 18.53
C HIS A 157 -15.27 8.64 19.26
N TYR A 158 -14.98 7.48 19.84
CA TYR A 158 -15.99 6.58 20.44
C TYR A 158 -16.85 7.25 21.52
N ASP A 159 -16.24 7.88 22.53
CA ASP A 159 -17.04 8.48 23.61
C ASP A 159 -17.67 9.83 23.24
N LYS A 160 -16.94 10.66 22.47
CA LYS A 160 -17.34 12.04 22.16
C LYS A 160 -18.25 12.14 20.94
N GLN A 161 -18.25 11.12 20.07
CA GLN A 161 -19.01 11.09 18.82
C GLN A 161 -18.74 12.32 17.93
N VAL A 162 -17.48 12.74 17.86
CA VAL A 162 -16.98 13.82 16.97
C VAL A 162 -15.98 13.24 15.97
N PRO A 163 -15.86 13.82 14.76
CA PRO A 163 -14.87 13.37 13.77
C PRO A 163 -13.46 13.31 14.36
N ILE A 164 -12.70 12.28 13.99
CA ILE A 164 -11.41 11.99 14.62
C ILE A 164 -10.39 13.12 14.47
N LEU A 165 -10.44 13.86 13.36
CA LEU A 165 -9.59 15.03 13.10
C LEU A 165 -9.86 16.22 14.03
N ASN A 166 -11.06 16.29 14.62
CA ASN A 166 -11.45 17.38 15.53
C ASN A 166 -10.95 17.13 16.97
N VAL A 167 -10.34 15.97 17.24
CA VAL A 167 -9.83 15.61 18.56
C VAL A 167 -8.49 16.31 18.80
N LYS A 168 -8.50 17.36 19.64
CA LYS A 168 -7.27 18.02 20.10
C LYS A 168 -6.46 17.08 20.99
N GLY A 169 -5.13 17.08 20.79
CA GLY A 169 -4.21 16.29 21.62
C GLY A 169 -4.30 14.78 21.39
N MET A 170 -4.33 14.34 20.12
CA MET A 170 -4.40 12.91 19.75
C MET A 170 -3.35 12.08 20.50
N GLN A 171 -3.84 11.21 21.38
CA GLN A 171 -3.05 10.22 22.11
C GLN A 171 -2.50 9.15 21.15
N ALA A 172 -1.56 8.34 21.63
CA ALA A 172 -0.98 7.25 20.84
C ALA A 172 -2.02 6.19 20.45
N LEU A 173 -3.03 5.97 21.30
CA LEU A 173 -4.14 5.08 21.10
C LEU A 173 -5.44 5.84 21.43
N LEU A 174 -6.42 5.75 20.52
CA LEU A 174 -7.77 6.25 20.70
C LEU A 174 -8.76 5.14 20.36
N TYR A 175 -9.97 5.24 20.88
CA TYR A 175 -11.09 4.37 20.53
C TYR A 175 -12.02 5.14 19.60
N VAL A 176 -12.44 4.48 18.53
CA VAL A 176 -13.27 5.09 17.49
C VAL A 176 -14.50 4.25 17.20
N SER A 177 -15.55 4.90 16.71
CA SER A 177 -16.69 4.27 16.05
C SER A 177 -16.63 4.63 14.56
N LEU A 178 -17.14 3.73 13.73
CA LEU A 178 -17.19 3.87 12.29
C LEU A 178 -18.65 4.04 11.88
N ASN A 179 -18.92 4.94 10.94
CA ASN A 179 -20.27 5.08 10.41
C ASN A 179 -20.56 4.00 9.35
N GLU A 180 -21.82 3.84 8.97
CA GLU A 180 -22.27 2.80 8.02
C GLU A 180 -21.60 2.91 6.64
N GLN A 181 -21.15 4.11 6.27
CA GLN A 181 -20.47 4.37 5.00
C GLN A 181 -18.98 4.03 5.05
N TYR A 182 -18.42 3.70 6.23
CA TYR A 182 -17.01 3.36 6.35
C TYR A 182 -16.65 2.13 5.53
N GLU A 183 -17.39 1.02 5.68
CA GLU A 183 -17.11 -0.20 4.93
C GLU A 183 -17.30 0.02 3.43
N SER A 184 -18.32 0.75 2.96
CA SER A 184 -18.44 1.06 1.52
C SER A 184 -17.35 2.01 1.01
N SER A 185 -16.86 2.93 1.84
CA SER A 185 -15.73 3.80 1.50
C SER A 185 -14.39 3.05 1.43
N ILE A 186 -14.30 1.88 2.06
CA ILE A 186 -13.12 0.99 2.10
C ILE A 186 -13.26 -0.20 1.14
N THR A 187 -14.50 -0.59 0.82
CA THR A 187 -14.81 -1.70 -0.09
C THR A 187 -14.68 -1.22 -1.53
N SER A 188 -13.45 -0.90 -1.86
CA SER A 188 -12.82 -1.01 -3.17
C SER A 188 -11.37 -1.38 -2.83
N ILE A 189 -10.97 -2.65 -2.84
CA ILE A 189 -10.84 -3.49 -4.04
C ILE A 189 -11.16 -4.97 -3.74
N LYS A 190 -12.42 -5.40 -3.86
CA LYS A 190 -12.66 -6.64 -4.61
C LYS A 190 -12.73 -6.17 -6.05
N ILE A 191 -11.76 -6.55 -6.87
CA ILE A 191 -11.90 -6.46 -8.32
C ILE A 191 -12.71 -7.69 -8.71
N THR A 192 -13.96 -7.47 -9.09
CA THR A 192 -14.69 -8.45 -9.88
C THR A 192 -14.32 -8.26 -11.36
N ASP A 193 -14.41 -9.30 -12.19
CA ASP A 193 -14.04 -9.18 -13.61
C ASP A 193 -14.84 -8.07 -14.32
N ASN A 194 -16.06 -7.79 -13.86
CA ASN A 194 -16.87 -6.67 -14.34
C ASN A 194 -16.26 -5.29 -14.04
N ASP A 195 -15.55 -5.10 -12.92
CA ASP A 195 -14.99 -3.79 -12.54
C ASP A 195 -13.79 -3.40 -13.44
N LEU A 196 -13.08 -4.40 -13.96
CA LEU A 196 -11.97 -4.22 -14.90
C LEU A 196 -12.35 -4.46 -16.36
N GLY A 197 -13.64 -4.72 -16.63
CA GLY A 197 -14.15 -4.86 -17.99
C GLY A 197 -13.69 -3.69 -18.86
N VAL A 198 -13.05 -4.02 -19.98
CA VAL A 198 -12.49 -3.06 -20.94
C VAL A 198 -13.56 -2.61 -21.93
N GLU A 199 -14.63 -3.38 -22.07
CA GLU A 199 -15.75 -3.11 -22.97
C GLU A 199 -16.46 -1.80 -22.56
N GLY A 200 -16.52 -0.83 -23.48
CA GLY A 200 -17.13 0.48 -23.26
C GLY A 200 -16.22 1.54 -22.63
N LYS A 201 -15.07 1.19 -22.03
CA LYS A 201 -14.12 2.16 -21.48
C LYS A 201 -13.33 2.88 -22.58
N LYS A 202 -13.09 4.18 -22.38
CA LYS A 202 -12.28 5.01 -23.29
C LYS A 202 -11.19 5.73 -22.49
N LEU A 203 -9.93 5.54 -22.89
CA LEU A 203 -8.80 6.26 -22.28
C LEU A 203 -8.85 7.74 -22.67
N GLU A 204 -8.76 8.61 -21.66
CA GLU A 204 -8.59 10.04 -21.86
C GLU A 204 -7.14 10.44 -21.59
N LEU A 205 -6.52 11.12 -22.55
CA LEU A 205 -5.19 11.68 -22.36
C LEU A 205 -5.27 12.80 -21.31
N SER A 206 -4.45 12.72 -20.27
CA SER A 206 -4.42 13.78 -19.27
C SER A 206 -3.88 15.08 -19.90
N THR A 207 -4.62 16.18 -19.77
CA THR A 207 -4.21 17.52 -20.24
C THR A 207 -3.27 18.25 -19.28
N ASP A 208 -2.76 17.56 -18.24
CA ASP A 208 -1.66 18.06 -17.42
C ASP A 208 -0.41 18.15 -18.31
N SER A 209 -0.25 19.32 -18.92
CA SER A 209 0.88 19.75 -19.75
C SER A 209 2.22 19.22 -19.25
N ASP A 210 3.04 18.76 -20.19
CA ASP A 210 4.48 18.55 -20.07
C ASP A 210 5.13 19.33 -18.92
N ILE A 211 5.62 18.62 -17.89
CA ILE A 211 6.56 19.19 -16.94
C ILE A 211 7.83 18.34 -16.99
N SER A 212 8.68 18.76 -17.92
CA SER A 212 10.14 18.75 -17.84
C SER A 212 10.68 18.40 -16.44
N ALA A 213 11.47 17.34 -16.41
CA ALA A 213 12.33 16.98 -15.31
C ALA A 213 13.19 18.18 -14.91
N ASN A 214 12.94 18.78 -13.73
CA ASN A 214 13.96 19.44 -12.91
C ASN A 214 13.39 19.91 -11.57
N LYS A 215 13.49 19.06 -10.54
CA LYS A 215 13.65 19.54 -9.16
C LYS A 215 14.56 18.59 -8.40
N ILE A 216 15.84 18.93 -8.40
CA ILE A 216 16.91 18.26 -7.64
C ILE A 216 16.58 18.37 -6.14
N ILE A 217 16.25 17.25 -5.51
CA ILE A 217 16.23 17.11 -4.05
C ILE A 217 17.51 16.38 -3.65
N LYS A 218 18.35 17.04 -2.84
CA LYS A 218 19.65 16.53 -2.37
C LYS A 218 19.50 15.23 -1.57
N ARG A 219 20.35 14.25 -1.91
CA ARG A 219 20.48 12.91 -1.29
C ARG A 219 21.07 12.97 0.12
N GLY A 220 20.54 12.13 1.02
CA GLY A 220 21.24 11.61 2.20
C GLY A 220 21.37 10.09 2.09
N SER A 221 22.59 9.56 2.08
CA SER A 221 22.88 8.13 1.99
C SER A 221 22.52 7.40 3.28
N SER A 222 21.69 6.36 3.23
CA SER A 222 21.51 5.44 4.36
C SER A 222 21.81 3.99 3.95
N ILE A 223 22.67 3.36 4.74
CA ILE A 223 23.12 1.97 4.64
C ILE A 223 21.95 1.06 5.03
N ARG A 224 21.49 0.17 4.13
CA ARG A 224 20.36 -0.75 4.33
C ARG A 224 20.84 -2.11 4.87
N ASN A 225 20.36 -2.52 6.05
CA ASN A 225 20.48 -3.89 6.57
C ASN A 225 19.40 -4.81 5.95
N ARG A 226 19.74 -6.08 5.67
CA ARG A 226 18.91 -7.06 4.94
C ARG A 226 18.31 -8.11 5.88
N TYR A 227 17.02 -8.40 5.75
CA TYR A 227 16.33 -9.51 6.44
C TYR A 227 15.32 -10.19 5.50
N GLY A 228 15.18 -11.53 5.60
CA GLY A 228 14.39 -12.36 4.69
C GLY A 228 12.90 -12.41 5.02
N VAL A 229 12.06 -12.45 3.97
CA VAL A 229 10.60 -12.31 4.01
C VAL A 229 9.96 -13.47 3.22
N LYS A 230 8.96 -14.16 3.77
CA LYS A 230 8.18 -15.21 3.09
C LYS A 230 6.77 -14.68 2.78
N ARG A 231 6.55 -14.11 1.60
CA ARG A 231 5.26 -13.53 1.17
C ARG A 231 4.24 -14.61 0.81
N ASP A 232 2.95 -14.32 0.91
CA ASP A 232 1.91 -15.08 0.21
C ASP A 232 1.73 -14.47 -1.19
N TYR A 233 2.60 -14.90 -2.11
CA TYR A 233 2.78 -14.29 -3.42
C TYR A 233 1.54 -14.40 -4.32
N VAL A 234 0.67 -15.40 -4.10
CA VAL A 234 -0.31 -15.82 -5.12
C VAL A 234 -1.49 -14.86 -5.23
N ALA A 235 -2.14 -14.51 -4.11
CA ALA A 235 -3.35 -13.67 -4.13
C ALA A 235 -3.04 -12.18 -4.43
N GLU A 236 -1.91 -11.66 -3.95
CA GLU A 236 -1.48 -10.29 -4.27
C GLU A 236 -0.94 -10.16 -5.69
N ALA A 237 -0.28 -11.19 -6.22
CA ALA A 237 0.12 -11.21 -7.62
C ALA A 237 -1.10 -11.34 -8.53
N ASP A 238 -2.12 -12.12 -8.17
CA ASP A 238 -3.34 -12.27 -8.97
C ASP A 238 -4.07 -10.94 -9.16
N VAL A 239 -4.31 -10.19 -8.09
CA VAL A 239 -4.98 -8.87 -8.19
C VAL A 239 -4.12 -7.85 -8.94
N LYS A 240 -2.80 -7.83 -8.71
CA LYS A 240 -1.89 -6.91 -9.42
C LYS A 240 -1.76 -7.29 -10.90
N GLY A 241 -1.76 -8.58 -11.20
CA GLY A 241 -1.76 -9.13 -12.55
C GLY A 241 -3.01 -8.69 -13.31
N ARG A 242 -4.20 -8.90 -12.73
CA ARG A 242 -5.46 -8.47 -13.34
C ARG A 242 -5.52 -6.95 -13.61
N ILE A 243 -4.97 -6.13 -12.70
CA ILE A 243 -4.83 -4.68 -12.91
C ILE A 243 -3.89 -4.37 -14.08
N GLY A 244 -2.76 -5.08 -14.16
CA GLY A 244 -1.81 -5.00 -15.27
C GLY A 244 -2.46 -5.37 -16.60
N ASP A 245 -3.09 -6.54 -16.67
CA ASP A 245 -3.74 -7.07 -17.87
C ASP A 245 -4.79 -6.11 -18.45
N ALA A 246 -5.62 -5.53 -17.57
CA ALA A 246 -6.65 -4.57 -17.95
C ALA A 246 -6.05 -3.24 -18.44
N ALA A 247 -4.97 -2.78 -17.81
CA ALA A 247 -4.26 -1.57 -18.24
C ALA A 247 -3.60 -1.78 -19.60
N GLU A 248 -2.92 -2.91 -19.80
CA GLU A 248 -2.32 -3.28 -21.08
C GLU A 248 -3.36 -3.38 -22.19
N GLU A 249 -4.54 -3.95 -21.90
CA GLU A 249 -5.61 -4.04 -22.89
C GLU A 249 -6.11 -2.68 -23.35
N LEU A 250 -6.32 -1.78 -22.39
CA LEU A 250 -6.73 -0.41 -22.67
C LEU A 250 -5.67 0.33 -23.50
N VAL A 251 -4.39 0.17 -23.17
CA VAL A 251 -3.29 0.79 -23.93
C VAL A 251 -3.17 0.20 -25.32
N LEU A 252 -3.28 -1.12 -25.46
CA LEU A 252 -3.23 -1.80 -26.77
C LEU A 252 -4.35 -1.29 -27.70
N LYS A 253 -5.58 -1.19 -27.17
CA LYS A 253 -6.72 -0.65 -27.90
C LYS A 253 -6.49 0.81 -28.28
N TYR A 254 -6.02 1.62 -27.34
CA TYR A 254 -5.72 3.04 -27.56
C TYR A 254 -4.69 3.25 -28.68
N GLU A 255 -3.57 2.51 -28.68
CA GLU A 255 -2.54 2.64 -29.70
C GLU A 255 -3.05 2.23 -31.10
N LYS A 256 -3.80 1.12 -31.18
CA LYS A 256 -4.42 0.68 -32.44
C LYS A 256 -5.41 1.71 -32.97
N GLU A 257 -6.32 2.18 -32.13
CA GLU A 257 -7.31 3.20 -32.51
C GLU A 257 -6.63 4.50 -32.94
N SER A 258 -5.59 4.95 -32.23
CA SER A 258 -4.81 6.14 -32.57
C SER A 258 -4.22 6.02 -33.99
N LEU A 259 -3.51 4.92 -34.29
CA LEU A 259 -2.92 4.69 -35.61
C LEU A 259 -3.96 4.55 -36.72
N THR A 260 -5.05 3.81 -36.49
CA THR A 260 -6.15 3.68 -37.45
C THR A 260 -6.81 5.02 -37.74
N ASN A 261 -7.09 5.83 -36.70
CA ASN A 261 -7.70 7.15 -36.86
C ASN A 261 -6.78 8.13 -37.61
N MET A 262 -5.46 7.97 -37.51
CA MET A 262 -4.47 8.71 -38.27
C MET A 262 -4.24 8.18 -39.70
N GLY A 263 -4.94 7.11 -40.10
CA GLY A 263 -4.85 6.51 -41.44
C GLY A 263 -3.76 5.45 -41.61
N PHE A 264 -3.11 5.03 -40.53
CA PHE A 264 -2.02 4.06 -40.53
C PHE A 264 -2.48 2.67 -40.05
N SER A 265 -3.59 2.17 -40.61
CA SER A 265 -4.16 0.86 -40.23
C SER A 265 -3.16 -0.30 -40.36
N HIS A 266 -2.27 -0.25 -41.36
CA HIS A 266 -1.21 -1.25 -41.54
C HIS A 266 -0.17 -1.27 -40.41
N LEU A 267 0.02 -0.16 -39.68
CA LEU A 267 0.84 -0.11 -38.46
C LEU A 267 0.03 -0.56 -37.26
N ALA A 268 -1.25 -0.17 -37.17
CA ALA A 268 -2.17 -0.62 -36.11
C ALA A 268 -2.27 -2.16 -36.04
N GLU A 269 -2.29 -2.84 -37.20
CA GLU A 269 -2.28 -4.31 -37.28
C GLU A 269 -1.01 -4.95 -36.70
N LYS A 270 0.12 -4.22 -36.72
CA LYS A 270 1.40 -4.69 -36.17
C LYS A 270 1.51 -4.48 -34.67
N VAL A 271 0.66 -3.67 -34.05
CA VAL A 271 0.69 -3.42 -32.60
C VAL A 271 0.30 -4.68 -31.85
N HIS A 272 1.15 -5.13 -30.92
CA HIS A 272 0.92 -6.35 -30.13
C HIS A 272 1.55 -6.29 -28.74
N ARG A 273 1.06 -7.15 -27.85
CA ARG A 273 1.67 -7.37 -26.53
C ARG A 273 2.80 -8.39 -26.64
N ILE A 274 3.89 -8.14 -25.93
CA ILE A 274 5.08 -9.00 -25.94
C ILE A 274 4.90 -10.24 -25.08
N SER A 275 4.24 -10.12 -23.92
CA SER A 275 4.01 -11.21 -22.96
C SER A 275 3.32 -12.43 -23.59
N GLN A 276 2.53 -12.23 -24.65
CA GLN A 276 1.82 -13.28 -25.38
C GLN A 276 2.64 -13.96 -26.49
N ILE A 277 3.79 -13.39 -26.90
CA ILE A 277 4.55 -13.84 -28.09
C ILE A 277 5.97 -14.31 -27.73
N GLU A 278 6.68 -13.58 -26.87
CA GLU A 278 8.11 -13.82 -26.61
C GLU A 278 8.45 -14.15 -25.14
N GLY A 279 7.45 -14.10 -24.25
CA GLY A 279 7.57 -14.35 -22.81
C GLY A 279 7.98 -13.11 -22.00
N ASP A 280 8.13 -13.28 -20.69
CA ASP A 280 8.52 -12.20 -19.77
C ASP A 280 10.02 -11.88 -19.91
N GLY A 281 10.40 -10.60 -20.10
CA GLY A 281 11.79 -10.17 -19.91
C GLY A 281 12.41 -9.21 -20.93
N LEU A 282 11.69 -8.75 -21.95
CA LEU A 282 12.24 -7.76 -22.92
C LEU A 282 12.32 -6.33 -22.38
N GLY A 283 11.70 -6.06 -21.23
CA GLY A 283 11.74 -4.75 -20.55
C GLY A 283 10.67 -3.76 -21.02
N TYR A 284 9.64 -4.23 -21.72
CA TYR A 284 8.43 -3.48 -22.11
C TYR A 284 7.24 -4.44 -22.37
N ASP A 285 6.01 -3.94 -22.33
CA ASP A 285 4.78 -4.74 -22.45
C ASP A 285 4.20 -4.75 -23.87
N ILE A 286 4.23 -3.61 -24.56
CA ILE A 286 3.59 -3.41 -25.88
C ILE A 286 4.59 -2.86 -26.88
N LEU A 287 4.67 -3.49 -28.06
CA LEU A 287 5.30 -2.91 -29.24
C LEU A 287 4.25 -2.17 -30.07
N SER A 288 4.44 -0.87 -30.22
CA SER A 288 3.66 0.01 -31.08
C SER A 288 4.57 0.70 -32.10
N TYR A 289 4.01 1.61 -32.88
CA TYR A 289 4.71 2.33 -33.92
C TYR A 289 4.32 3.80 -33.95
N GLU A 290 5.28 4.66 -34.22
CA GLU A 290 5.04 6.05 -34.59
C GLU A 290 4.57 6.13 -36.06
N ILE A 291 4.00 7.27 -36.46
CA ILE A 291 3.45 7.46 -37.82
C ILE A 291 4.51 7.36 -38.93
N ASP A 292 5.78 7.57 -38.61
CA ASP A 292 6.91 7.40 -39.52
C ASP A 292 7.40 5.93 -39.60
N GLY A 293 6.73 5.03 -38.89
CA GLY A 293 7.03 3.60 -38.83
C GLY A 293 8.10 3.22 -37.82
N LYS A 294 8.64 4.17 -37.04
CA LYS A 294 9.59 3.83 -35.96
C LYS A 294 8.90 3.06 -34.86
N GLU A 295 9.64 2.12 -34.28
CA GLU A 295 9.17 1.32 -33.15
C GLU A 295 9.00 2.18 -31.91
N LYS A 296 7.96 1.83 -31.14
CA LYS A 296 7.61 2.43 -29.87
C LYS A 296 7.47 1.32 -28.85
N TYR A 297 8.34 1.31 -27.85
CA TYR A 297 8.35 0.32 -26.79
C TYR A 297 7.65 0.90 -25.57
N ILE A 298 6.54 0.29 -25.17
CA ILE A 298 5.65 0.83 -24.14
C ILE A 298 5.63 -0.09 -22.94
N GLU A 299 6.00 0.47 -21.79
CA GLU A 299 5.83 -0.12 -20.46
C GLU A 299 4.55 0.42 -19.81
N VAL A 300 3.63 -0.45 -19.40
CA VAL A 300 2.30 -0.08 -18.90
C VAL A 300 2.22 -0.24 -17.39
N LYS A 301 1.83 0.83 -16.69
CA LYS A 301 1.62 0.83 -15.24
C LYS A 301 0.19 1.21 -14.88
N GLY A 302 -0.60 0.20 -14.56
CA GLY A 302 -1.99 0.34 -14.14
C GLY A 302 -2.16 0.61 -12.65
N THR A 303 -3.16 1.44 -12.31
CA THR A 303 -3.65 1.59 -10.94
C THR A 303 -5.14 1.90 -10.94
N ILE A 304 -5.84 1.34 -9.96
CA ILE A 304 -7.23 1.68 -9.68
C ILE A 304 -7.40 3.08 -9.06
N ASN A 305 -6.33 3.63 -8.49
CA ASN A 305 -6.34 4.95 -7.88
C ASN A 305 -6.24 6.03 -8.95
N GLU A 306 -6.97 7.13 -8.79
CA GLU A 306 -6.84 8.31 -9.65
C GLU A 306 -5.58 9.13 -9.34
N ALA A 307 -4.91 8.84 -8.22
CA ALA A 307 -3.73 9.56 -7.76
C ALA A 307 -2.42 9.00 -8.33
N ASN A 308 -1.46 9.90 -8.56
CA ASN A 308 -0.09 9.57 -8.95
C ASN A 308 0.69 8.94 -7.77
N ILE A 309 0.59 7.62 -7.63
CA ILE A 309 1.29 6.83 -6.60
C ILE A 309 2.58 6.20 -7.13
N PRO A 310 3.59 5.92 -6.27
CA PRO A 310 4.75 5.11 -6.65
C PRO A 310 4.35 3.72 -7.15
N PHE A 311 5.11 3.17 -8.09
CA PHE A 311 4.85 1.88 -8.73
C PHE A 311 6.15 1.08 -8.87
N PRO A 312 6.07 -0.26 -8.84
CA PRO A 312 7.25 -1.10 -9.05
C PRO A 312 7.74 -1.00 -10.50
N ILE A 313 9.06 -1.04 -10.66
CA ILE A 313 9.77 -1.12 -11.94
C ILE A 313 10.85 -2.20 -11.81
N SER A 314 11.05 -3.01 -12.85
CA SER A 314 12.10 -4.03 -12.90
C SER A 314 13.45 -3.48 -13.38
N SER A 315 14.54 -4.21 -13.13
CA SER A 315 15.87 -3.84 -13.64
C SER A 315 15.94 -3.91 -15.16
N SER A 316 15.25 -4.88 -15.79
CA SER A 316 15.21 -5.03 -17.23
C SER A 316 14.50 -3.85 -17.90
N GLU A 317 13.39 -3.38 -17.31
CA GLU A 317 12.69 -2.16 -17.76
C GLU A 317 13.61 -0.94 -17.69
N VAL A 318 14.37 -0.76 -16.61
CA VAL A 318 15.31 0.35 -16.48
C VAL A 318 16.39 0.28 -17.55
N GLN A 319 17.05 -0.87 -17.69
CA GLN A 319 18.12 -1.05 -18.67
C GLN A 319 17.62 -0.83 -20.10
N PHE A 320 16.50 -1.45 -20.46
CA PHE A 320 15.92 -1.31 -21.79
C PHE A 320 15.52 0.14 -22.09
N SER A 321 14.98 0.86 -21.10
CA SER A 321 14.68 2.29 -21.23
C SER A 321 15.92 3.16 -21.48
N GLU A 322 17.09 2.74 -21.00
CA GLU A 322 18.36 3.44 -21.24
C GLU A 322 18.88 3.12 -22.65
N GLU A 323 18.81 1.85 -23.06
CA GLU A 323 19.22 1.39 -24.40
C GLU A 323 18.36 1.97 -25.53
N LYS A 324 17.04 2.11 -25.30
CA LYS A 324 16.06 2.58 -26.29
C LYS A 324 15.41 3.91 -25.89
N THR A 325 16.17 4.80 -25.26
CA THR A 325 15.68 6.08 -24.68
C THR A 325 14.69 6.83 -25.57
N GLU A 326 15.00 7.05 -26.85
CA GLU A 326 14.14 7.84 -27.75
C GLU A 326 12.82 7.13 -28.12
N ALA A 327 12.81 5.79 -28.08
CA ALA A 327 11.69 4.96 -28.49
C ALA A 327 10.94 4.33 -27.29
N PHE A 328 11.38 4.60 -26.06
CA PHE A 328 10.81 4.02 -24.84
C PHE A 328 9.80 4.96 -24.17
N TYR A 329 8.68 4.38 -23.74
CA TYR A 329 7.58 5.11 -23.14
C TYR A 329 7.03 4.38 -21.91
N ILE A 330 6.70 5.13 -20.85
CA ILE A 330 5.84 4.65 -19.77
C ILE A 330 4.43 5.20 -19.97
N TYR A 331 3.46 4.30 -20.03
CA TYR A 331 2.05 4.61 -20.07
C TYR A 331 1.43 4.30 -18.71
N ARG A 332 0.97 5.34 -18.00
CA ARG A 332 0.31 5.19 -16.71
C ARG A 332 -1.19 5.30 -16.86
N VAL A 333 -1.89 4.21 -16.55
CA VAL A 333 -3.35 4.17 -16.55
C VAL A 333 -3.85 4.32 -15.12
N CYS A 334 -4.46 5.46 -14.82
CA CYS A 334 -4.98 5.80 -13.50
C CYS A 334 -6.51 5.69 -13.48
N GLY A 335 -7.06 5.32 -12.32
CA GLY A 335 -8.51 5.26 -12.14
C GLY A 335 -9.16 4.12 -12.93
N LEU A 336 -8.54 2.93 -13.04
CA LEU A 336 -9.08 1.80 -13.83
C LEU A 336 -10.52 1.37 -13.49
N LYS A 337 -11.07 1.79 -12.34
CA LYS A 337 -12.46 1.56 -11.96
C LYS A 337 -13.45 2.54 -12.59
N THR A 338 -12.99 3.65 -13.16
CA THR A 338 -13.86 4.63 -13.80
C THR A 338 -14.18 4.20 -15.23
N ASP A 339 -15.26 4.74 -15.79
CA ASP A 339 -15.61 4.57 -17.19
C ASP A 339 -14.62 5.29 -18.13
N THR A 340 -13.92 6.29 -17.59
CA THR A 340 -12.92 7.12 -18.27
C THR A 340 -11.58 7.10 -17.53
N PRO A 341 -10.79 6.00 -17.62
CA PRO A 341 -9.48 5.96 -17.01
C PRO A 341 -8.54 6.99 -17.67
N GLN A 342 -7.68 7.61 -16.85
CA GLN A 342 -6.75 8.63 -17.32
C GLN A 342 -5.43 8.00 -17.77
N LEU A 343 -4.96 8.37 -18.96
CA LEU A 343 -3.68 7.96 -19.50
C LEU A 343 -2.65 9.10 -19.37
N LYS A 344 -1.51 8.82 -18.72
CA LYS A 344 -0.33 9.71 -18.70
C LYS A 344 0.83 9.04 -19.41
N ILE A 345 1.49 9.76 -20.31
CA ILE A 345 2.57 9.23 -21.15
C ILE A 345 3.88 9.94 -20.78
N TYR A 346 4.94 9.16 -20.58
CA TYR A 346 6.29 9.66 -20.31
C TYR A 346 7.25 9.02 -21.31
N GLN A 347 7.88 9.83 -22.16
CA GLN A 347 8.92 9.37 -23.10
C GLN A 347 10.31 9.49 -22.46
N GLY A 348 11.21 8.57 -22.79
CA GLY A 348 12.60 8.63 -22.34
C GLY A 348 12.92 7.61 -21.26
N SER A 349 14.17 7.60 -20.82
CA SER A 349 14.64 6.66 -19.82
C SER A 349 13.90 6.83 -18.48
N ILE A 350 13.70 5.73 -17.78
CA ILE A 350 12.98 5.73 -16.50
C ILE A 350 13.74 6.59 -15.49
N SER A 351 15.07 6.48 -15.46
CA SER A 351 15.95 7.25 -14.58
C SER A 351 15.86 8.77 -14.77
N ALA A 352 15.47 9.24 -15.98
CA ALA A 352 15.26 10.66 -16.25
C ALA A 352 13.89 11.16 -15.77
N ASN A 353 12.87 10.32 -15.85
CA ASN A 353 11.49 10.68 -15.53
C ASN A 353 11.11 10.42 -14.05
N PHE A 354 11.79 9.49 -13.37
CA PHE A 354 11.41 9.02 -12.04
C PHE A 354 12.60 8.87 -11.08
N ASN A 355 12.33 9.06 -9.78
CA ASN A 355 13.29 8.73 -8.73
C ASN A 355 13.22 7.24 -8.41
N LEU A 356 14.32 6.52 -8.59
CA LEU A 356 14.39 5.08 -8.39
C LEU A 356 14.94 4.72 -7.00
N GLU A 357 14.25 3.79 -6.33
CA GLU A 357 14.75 3.12 -5.14
C GLU A 357 14.84 1.61 -5.40
N PRO A 358 15.96 0.94 -5.10
CA PRO A 358 16.09 -0.49 -5.34
C PRO A 358 15.18 -1.27 -4.38
N ILE A 359 14.38 -2.20 -4.92
CA ILE A 359 13.42 -3.01 -4.15
C ILE A 359 13.70 -4.52 -4.19
N ASN A 360 14.43 -5.03 -5.20
CA ASN A 360 14.80 -6.46 -5.36
C ASN A 360 16.25 -6.59 -5.91
N TYR A 361 16.87 -7.77 -5.75
CA TYR A 361 18.23 -8.08 -6.25
C TYR A 361 18.27 -9.47 -6.93
N LEU A 362 19.02 -9.61 -8.02
CA LEU A 362 19.34 -10.88 -8.70
C LEU A 362 20.79 -11.30 -8.37
N ALA A 363 21.05 -12.61 -8.20
CA ALA A 363 22.38 -13.14 -7.87
C ALA A 363 22.75 -14.30 -8.82
N GLU A 364 23.97 -14.29 -9.37
CA GLU A 364 24.53 -15.32 -10.25
C GLU A 364 25.83 -15.92 -9.69
N LEU A 365 26.15 -17.16 -10.10
CA LEU A 365 27.39 -17.84 -9.72
C LEU A 365 28.58 -17.23 -10.50
N LYS A 366 29.70 -17.00 -9.82
CA LYS A 366 30.91 -16.43 -10.42
C LYS A 366 31.74 -17.45 -11.17
#